data_AF-A0A7C6HT76-F1
#
_entry.id   AF-A0A7C6HT76-F1
#
_cell.length_a   1.000
_cell.length_b   1.000
_cell.length_c   1.000
_cell.angle_alpha   90.00
_cell.angle_beta   90.00
_cell.angle_gamma   90.00
#
_symmetry.space_group_name_H-M   'P 1'
#
loop_
_entity.id
_entity.type
_entity.pdbx_description
1 polymer ?
#
loop_
_entity_poly.entity_id
_entity_poly.type
_entity_poly.pdbx_seq_one_letter_code
_entity_poly.pdbx_strand_id
1 'polypeptide(L)'
;KSRDVNVYLTTGENFPDALSAGAAASNNDGVVLLTQGTKLDTYEFTLDFLKRLRNWVDDDTRYINNTSEIFAVGGPSATAAAGSIDLAASYVGVNRYETATLTAEATFGNPRNYAVVSGETFPDALVASGYIANLDGPLLLTEPTSLNQRFTAAYLNASVDDGDRIFTFGGPDALRLAVTNQIKNLLAAKFEIDPEIK
;
A
#
# COMPACT_ATOMS: atom_id res chain seq x y z
N LYS A 1 10.21 -16.87 -19.18
CA LYS A 1 10.89 -16.19 -18.07
C LYS A 1 10.11 -16.52 -16.83
N SER A 2 10.70 -17.23 -15.86
CA SER A 2 10.12 -17.27 -14.52
C SER A 2 10.03 -15.84 -14.01
N ARG A 3 8.89 -15.45 -13.47
CA ARG A 3 8.71 -14.15 -12.83
C ARG A 3 8.66 -14.43 -11.34
N ASP A 4 9.52 -13.75 -10.59
CA ASP A 4 9.40 -13.64 -9.14
C ASP A 4 7.98 -13.16 -8.82
N VAL A 5 7.27 -13.89 -7.96
CA VAL A 5 5.94 -13.48 -7.50
C VAL A 5 6.06 -13.08 -6.04
N ASN A 6 6.02 -11.77 -5.78
CA ASN A 6 5.98 -11.24 -4.43
C ASN A 6 4.58 -11.39 -3.84
N VAL A 7 4.50 -11.67 -2.54
CA VAL A 7 3.23 -11.82 -1.84
C VAL A 7 3.09 -10.74 -0.80
N TYR A 8 1.98 -10.01 -0.84
CA TYR A 8 1.60 -9.06 0.19
C TYR A 8 0.44 -9.64 1.00
N LEU A 9 0.73 -10.03 2.24
CA LEU A 9 -0.20 -10.67 3.14
C LEU A 9 -0.95 -9.63 3.98
N THR A 10 -2.26 -9.56 3.85
CA THR A 10 -3.13 -8.63 4.60
C THR A 10 -4.26 -9.35 5.29
N THR A 11 -4.91 -8.75 6.29
CA THR A 11 -6.13 -9.35 6.84
C THR A 11 -7.30 -9.20 5.88
N GLY A 12 -8.17 -10.22 5.82
CA GLY A 12 -9.47 -10.15 5.15
C GLY A 12 -10.59 -9.60 6.03
N GLU A 13 -10.35 -9.37 7.33
CA GLU A 13 -11.36 -8.87 8.27
C GLU A 13 -11.48 -7.34 8.28
N ASN A 14 -10.51 -6.65 7.69
CA ASN A 14 -10.51 -5.20 7.50
C ASN A 14 -9.77 -4.86 6.20
N PHE A 15 -10.06 -3.68 5.63
CA PHE A 15 -9.64 -3.35 4.26
C PHE A 15 -8.45 -2.40 4.08
N PRO A 16 -8.14 -1.44 4.98
CA PRO A 16 -7.18 -0.36 4.66
C PRO A 16 -5.79 -0.86 4.27
N ASP A 17 -5.27 -1.86 4.99
CA ASP A 17 -3.95 -2.45 4.72
C ASP A 17 -3.94 -3.13 3.35
N ALA A 18 -5.01 -3.87 2.99
CA ALA A 18 -5.17 -4.53 1.69
C ALA A 18 -5.17 -3.55 0.52
N LEU A 19 -5.70 -2.33 0.71
CA LEU A 19 -5.75 -1.33 -0.36
C LEU A 19 -4.36 -0.77 -0.70
N SER A 20 -3.56 -0.46 0.32
CA SER A 20 -2.17 -0.03 0.12
C SER A 20 -1.28 -1.16 -0.39
N ALA A 21 -1.48 -2.38 0.13
CA ALA A 21 -0.83 -3.59 -0.35
C ALA A 21 -1.17 -3.91 -1.81
N GLY A 22 -2.39 -3.63 -2.27
CA GLY A 22 -2.79 -3.84 -3.67
C GLY A 22 -1.97 -3.00 -4.65
N ALA A 23 -1.76 -1.71 -4.34
CA ALA A 23 -0.90 -0.85 -5.14
C ALA A 23 0.56 -1.34 -5.12
N ALA A 24 1.07 -1.70 -3.93
CA ALA A 24 2.43 -2.21 -3.76
C ALA A 24 2.67 -3.56 -4.47
N ALA A 25 1.70 -4.46 -4.40
CA ALA A 25 1.72 -5.73 -5.10
C ALA A 25 1.82 -5.53 -6.62
N SER A 26 1.01 -4.64 -7.18
CA SER A 26 1.06 -4.33 -8.61
C SER A 26 2.42 -3.79 -9.05
N ASN A 27 3.06 -2.94 -8.23
CA ASN A 27 4.37 -2.35 -8.54
C ASN A 27 5.50 -3.40 -8.56
N ASN A 28 5.36 -4.49 -7.81
CA ASN A 28 6.40 -5.50 -7.63
C ASN A 28 6.05 -6.86 -8.26
N ASP A 29 5.24 -6.88 -9.34
CA ASP A 29 4.76 -8.10 -10.02
C ASP A 29 4.16 -9.14 -9.04
N GLY A 30 3.53 -8.64 -7.97
CA GLY A 30 3.07 -9.44 -6.83
C GLY A 30 1.56 -9.65 -6.77
N VAL A 31 1.15 -10.37 -5.73
CA VAL A 31 -0.26 -10.67 -5.42
C VAL A 31 -0.58 -10.33 -3.97
N VAL A 32 -1.85 -10.00 -3.71
CA VAL A 32 -2.37 -9.88 -2.34
C VAL A 32 -2.96 -11.22 -1.91
N LEU A 33 -2.57 -11.70 -0.73
CA LEU A 33 -3.19 -12.85 -0.07
C LEU A 33 -3.79 -12.42 1.26
N LEU A 34 -4.87 -13.10 1.66
CA LEU A 34 -5.62 -12.74 2.86
C LEU A 34 -5.38 -13.72 4.02
N THR A 35 -5.32 -13.18 5.23
CA THR A 35 -5.39 -13.89 6.50
C THR A 35 -6.77 -13.74 7.13
N GLN A 36 -7.11 -14.63 8.07
CA GLN A 36 -8.27 -14.50 8.91
C GLN A 36 -7.89 -13.74 10.19
N GLY A 37 -7.78 -12.42 10.09
CA GLY A 37 -7.32 -11.58 11.19
C GLY A 37 -5.89 -11.93 11.59
N THR A 38 -5.72 -12.37 12.84
CA THR A 38 -4.45 -12.77 13.46
C THR A 38 -4.09 -14.24 13.25
N LYS A 39 -4.82 -14.96 12.38
CA LYS A 39 -4.58 -16.36 12.06
C LYS A 39 -4.49 -16.57 10.55
N LEU A 40 -3.73 -17.57 10.13
CA LEU A 40 -3.88 -18.12 8.79
C LEU A 40 -5.27 -18.74 8.63
N ASP A 41 -5.72 -18.82 7.38
CA ASP A 41 -7.07 -19.24 7.09
C ASP A 41 -7.36 -20.68 7.56
N THR A 42 -8.56 -20.90 8.08
CA THR A 42 -8.96 -22.16 8.72
C THR A 42 -8.89 -23.37 7.77
N TYR A 43 -8.98 -23.15 6.46
CA TYR A 43 -8.93 -24.20 5.44
C TYR A 43 -7.54 -24.37 4.80
N GLU A 44 -6.52 -23.71 5.35
CA GLU A 44 -5.13 -23.74 4.89
C GLU A 44 -4.93 -23.35 3.42
N PHE A 45 -5.86 -22.67 2.75
CA PHE A 45 -5.69 -22.23 1.35
C PHE A 45 -4.50 -21.28 1.20
N THR A 46 -4.37 -20.29 2.08
CA THR A 46 -3.25 -19.34 2.04
C THR A 46 -1.95 -20.06 2.35
N LEU A 47 -1.94 -20.96 3.35
CA LEU A 47 -0.76 -21.72 3.71
C LEU A 47 -0.35 -22.74 2.63
N ASP A 48 -1.31 -23.43 2.00
CA ASP A 48 -1.07 -24.38 0.90
C ASP A 48 -0.58 -23.65 -0.35
N PHE A 49 -1.17 -22.50 -0.68
CA PHE A 49 -0.69 -21.66 -1.78
C PHE A 49 0.77 -21.23 -1.55
N LEU A 50 1.10 -20.73 -0.35
CA LEU A 50 2.46 -20.31 -0.01
C LEU A 50 3.45 -21.49 -0.02
N LYS A 51 3.06 -22.66 0.50
CA LYS A 51 3.89 -23.88 0.44
C LYS A 51 4.13 -24.33 -1.01
N ARG A 52 3.10 -24.28 -1.86
CA ARG A 52 3.22 -24.60 -3.29
C ARG A 52 4.10 -23.61 -4.02
N LEU A 53 3.96 -22.32 -3.73
CA LEU A 53 4.80 -21.27 -4.27
C LEU A 53 6.26 -21.53 -3.90
N ARG A 54 6.55 -21.79 -2.63
CA ARG A 54 7.90 -22.16 -2.17
C ARG A 54 8.44 -23.40 -2.87
N ASN A 55 7.66 -24.48 -3.00
CA ASN A 55 8.11 -25.68 -3.70
C ASN A 55 8.39 -25.44 -5.20
N TRP A 56 7.69 -24.48 -5.81
CA TRP A 56 7.95 -24.05 -7.19
C TRP A 56 9.21 -23.20 -7.32
N VAL A 57 9.53 -22.42 -6.27
CA VAL A 57 10.77 -21.66 -6.12
C VAL A 57 11.98 -22.57 -5.86
N ASP A 58 11.84 -23.58 -4.99
CA ASP A 58 12.91 -24.49 -4.56
C ASP A 58 13.25 -25.59 -5.61
N ASP A 59 12.54 -25.66 -6.76
CA ASP A 59 12.87 -26.57 -7.86
C ASP A 59 14.10 -26.07 -8.65
N ASP A 60 15.28 -26.41 -8.13
CA ASP A 60 16.63 -26.04 -8.61
C ASP A 60 16.88 -26.39 -10.10
N THR A 61 16.02 -27.22 -10.71
CA THR A 61 16.07 -27.57 -12.13
C THR A 61 15.32 -26.59 -13.04
N ARG A 62 14.57 -25.64 -12.47
CA ARG A 62 13.70 -24.70 -13.18
C ARG A 62 13.89 -23.28 -12.67
N TYR A 63 14.84 -22.59 -13.31
CA TYR A 63 15.07 -21.13 -13.25
C TYR A 63 15.74 -20.60 -11.98
N ILE A 64 16.99 -20.17 -12.18
CA ILE A 64 17.96 -19.63 -11.23
C ILE A 64 17.59 -18.29 -10.54
N ASN A 65 16.39 -17.74 -10.73
CA ASN A 65 15.95 -16.49 -10.09
C ASN A 65 14.43 -16.54 -9.89
N ASN A 66 13.97 -17.22 -8.85
CA ASN A 66 12.54 -17.32 -8.56
C ASN A 66 12.33 -17.02 -7.07
N THR A 67 12.75 -15.87 -6.57
CA THR A 67 12.54 -15.51 -5.16
C THR A 67 11.14 -14.95 -4.99
N SER A 68 10.24 -15.72 -4.39
CA SER A 68 8.99 -15.17 -3.86
C SER A 68 9.23 -14.59 -2.47
N GLU A 69 9.30 -13.26 -2.37
CA GLU A 69 9.34 -12.59 -1.08
C GLU A 69 7.91 -12.41 -0.54
N ILE A 70 7.75 -12.62 0.77
CA ILE A 70 6.47 -12.46 1.45
C ILE A 70 6.57 -11.28 2.41
N PHE A 71 5.69 -10.30 2.22
CA PHE A 71 5.57 -9.10 3.03
C PHE A 71 4.27 -9.15 3.81
N ALA A 72 4.30 -8.91 5.12
CA ALA A 72 3.07 -8.67 5.88
C ALA A 72 2.73 -7.18 5.87
N VAL A 73 1.50 -6.83 5.52
CA VAL A 73 0.99 -5.45 5.60
C VAL A 73 -0.15 -5.39 6.60
N GLY A 74 0.09 -4.70 7.72
CA GLY A 74 -0.82 -4.61 8.85
C GLY A 74 -0.50 -5.58 9.99
N GLY A 75 -0.82 -5.15 11.21
CA GLY A 75 -0.53 -5.92 12.43
C GLY A 75 -1.19 -7.31 12.49
N PRO A 76 -2.46 -7.47 12.08
CA PRO A 76 -3.12 -8.78 12.12
C PRO A 76 -2.44 -9.82 11.23
N SER A 77 -2.11 -9.49 9.97
CA SER A 77 -1.45 -10.42 9.06
C SER A 77 0.00 -10.72 9.49
N ALA A 78 0.72 -9.73 10.01
CA ALA A 78 2.04 -9.94 10.60
C ALA A 78 1.98 -10.93 11.79
N THR A 79 0.95 -10.81 12.62
CA THR A 79 0.69 -11.75 13.73
C THR A 79 0.34 -13.14 13.20
N ALA A 80 -0.48 -13.23 12.16
CA ALA A 80 -0.88 -14.49 11.54
C ALA A 80 0.30 -15.25 10.92
N ALA A 81 1.25 -14.52 10.33
CA ALA A 81 2.44 -15.08 9.72
C ALA A 81 3.52 -15.50 10.75
N ALA A 82 3.50 -14.90 11.94
CA ALA A 82 4.53 -15.09 12.96
C ALA A 82 4.76 -16.59 13.27
N GLY A 83 5.99 -17.05 13.05
CA GLY A 83 6.42 -18.42 13.35
C GLY A 83 5.94 -19.49 12.36
N SER A 84 5.17 -19.14 11.32
CA SER A 84 4.66 -20.08 10.31
C SER A 84 5.08 -19.75 8.88
N ILE A 85 5.43 -18.49 8.62
CA ILE A 85 5.84 -17.98 7.31
C ILE A 85 7.15 -17.21 7.49
N ASP A 86 8.10 -17.43 6.59
CA ASP A 86 9.32 -16.64 6.50
C ASP A 86 9.00 -15.33 5.76
N LEU A 87 8.97 -14.22 6.50
CA LEU A 87 8.64 -12.90 5.96
C LEU A 87 9.92 -12.16 5.59
N ALA A 88 9.95 -11.58 4.40
CA ALA A 88 11.01 -10.65 4.00
C ALA A 88 10.95 -9.34 4.80
N ALA A 89 9.74 -8.81 5.01
CA ALA A 89 9.50 -7.68 5.90
C ALA A 89 8.04 -7.63 6.41
N SER A 90 7.81 -6.80 7.43
CA SER A 90 6.46 -6.44 7.91
C SER A 90 6.30 -4.92 7.92
N TYR A 91 5.30 -4.42 7.21
CA TYR A 91 4.90 -3.02 7.20
C TYR A 91 3.73 -2.84 8.16
N VAL A 92 4.03 -2.42 9.39
CA VAL A 92 3.05 -2.32 10.48
C VAL A 92 3.19 -0.98 11.16
N GLY A 93 2.24 -0.08 10.89
CA GLY A 93 2.10 1.18 11.60
C GLY A 93 1.19 1.06 12.83
N VAL A 94 1.19 2.11 13.67
CA VAL A 94 0.28 2.25 14.82
C VAL A 94 -1.17 2.42 14.38
N ASN A 95 -1.40 2.80 13.12
CA ASN A 95 -2.71 2.89 12.49
C ASN A 95 -2.58 2.70 10.97
N ARG A 96 -3.74 2.67 10.29
CA ARG A 96 -3.83 2.47 8.83
C ARG A 96 -3.09 3.51 8.00
N TYR A 97 -2.94 4.74 8.50
CA TYR A 97 -2.29 5.82 7.77
C TYR A 97 -0.77 5.59 7.75
N GLU A 98 -0.19 5.23 8.90
CA GLU A 98 1.25 4.88 8.98
C GLU A 98 1.57 3.58 8.25
N THR A 99 0.71 2.55 8.34
CA THR A 99 0.92 1.31 7.56
C THR A 99 0.98 1.60 6.06
N ALA A 100 0.09 2.48 5.56
CA ALA A 100 0.08 2.88 4.15
C ALA A 100 1.36 3.63 3.76
N THR A 101 1.87 4.54 4.60
CA THR A 101 3.13 5.26 4.30
C THR A 101 4.35 4.34 4.39
N LEU A 102 4.43 3.43 5.37
CA LEU A 102 5.52 2.45 5.46
C LEU A 102 5.55 1.52 4.23
N THR A 103 4.38 1.09 3.78
CA THR A 103 4.25 0.30 2.55
C THR A 103 4.68 1.11 1.33
N ALA A 104 4.31 2.40 1.28
CA ALA A 104 4.72 3.29 0.21
C ALA A 104 6.25 3.49 0.17
N GLU A 105 6.87 3.79 1.30
CA GLU A 105 8.31 4.00 1.45
C GLU A 105 9.12 2.75 1.05
N ALA A 106 8.65 1.56 1.43
CA ALA A 106 9.36 0.33 1.16
C ALA A 106 9.25 -0.14 -0.30
N THR A 107 8.14 0.17 -0.97
CA THR A 107 7.86 -0.34 -2.33
C THR A 107 8.19 0.66 -3.43
N PHE A 108 7.95 1.96 -3.21
CA PHE A 108 8.03 2.96 -4.26
C PHE A 108 9.26 3.86 -4.05
N GLY A 109 10.29 3.65 -4.88
CA GLY A 109 11.53 4.42 -4.78
C GLY A 109 11.38 5.91 -5.12
N ASN A 110 10.97 6.23 -6.37
CA ASN A 110 10.76 7.60 -6.84
C ASN A 110 9.44 7.69 -7.64
N PRO A 111 8.28 7.51 -7.00
CA PRO A 111 7.00 7.53 -7.69
C PRO A 111 6.68 8.93 -8.23
N ARG A 112 6.14 9.00 -9.46
CA ARG A 112 5.70 10.27 -10.09
C ARG A 112 4.21 10.57 -9.85
N ASN A 113 3.47 9.59 -9.36
CA ASN A 113 2.02 9.63 -9.20
C ASN A 113 1.67 9.13 -7.80
N TYR A 114 0.78 9.84 -7.12
CA TYR A 114 0.34 9.52 -5.76
C TYR A 114 -1.18 9.51 -5.73
N ALA A 115 -1.78 8.56 -5.03
CA ALA A 115 -3.20 8.62 -4.70
C ALA A 115 -3.38 8.88 -3.21
N VAL A 116 -4.25 9.82 -2.86
CA VAL A 116 -4.65 10.09 -1.47
C VAL A 116 -6.15 9.87 -1.36
N VAL A 117 -6.56 8.99 -0.45
CA VAL A 117 -7.96 8.63 -0.24
C VAL A 117 -8.30 8.58 1.24
N SER A 118 -9.59 8.63 1.54
CA SER A 118 -10.05 8.40 2.90
C SER A 118 -9.79 6.95 3.31
N GLY A 119 -9.16 6.78 4.47
CA GLY A 119 -8.99 5.47 5.08
C GLY A 119 -10.28 4.89 5.66
N GLU A 120 -11.38 5.64 5.68
CA GLU A 120 -12.63 5.26 6.37
C GLU A 120 -13.72 4.74 5.41
N THR A 121 -13.59 4.95 4.10
CA THR A 121 -14.59 4.55 3.10
C THR A 121 -13.99 3.61 2.05
N PHE A 122 -14.50 2.37 2.02
CA PHE A 122 -13.95 1.31 1.18
C PHE A 122 -14.14 1.51 -0.35
N PRO A 123 -15.33 1.87 -0.87
CA PRO A 123 -15.56 1.83 -2.33
C PRO A 123 -14.65 2.75 -3.14
N ASP A 124 -14.47 4.00 -2.69
CA ASP A 124 -13.64 4.98 -3.40
C ASP A 124 -12.15 4.60 -3.33
N ALA A 125 -11.72 4.06 -2.19
CA ALA A 125 -10.36 3.64 -1.97
C ALA A 125 -10.00 2.37 -2.78
N LEU A 126 -10.97 1.49 -3.04
CA LEU A 126 -10.79 0.33 -3.93
C LEU A 126 -10.55 0.76 -5.39
N VAL A 127 -11.34 1.71 -5.89
CA VAL A 127 -11.15 2.25 -7.26
C VAL A 127 -9.80 2.96 -7.37
N ALA A 128 -9.44 3.74 -6.35
CA ALA A 128 -8.16 4.44 -6.31
C ALA A 128 -6.96 3.51 -6.30
N SER A 129 -7.03 2.40 -5.55
CA SER A 129 -5.96 1.39 -5.49
C SER A 129 -5.65 0.84 -6.89
N GLY A 130 -6.68 0.43 -7.64
CA GLY A 130 -6.50 -0.05 -9.02
C GLY A 130 -6.04 1.05 -9.99
N TYR A 131 -6.52 2.27 -9.84
CA TYR A 131 -6.07 3.39 -10.68
C TYR A 131 -4.59 3.69 -10.48
N ILE A 132 -4.15 3.84 -9.22
CA ILE A 132 -2.78 4.25 -8.92
C ILE A 132 -1.76 3.13 -9.15
N ALA A 133 -2.19 1.89 -9.00
CA ALA A 133 -1.41 0.70 -9.38
C ALA A 133 -0.98 0.73 -10.85
N ASN A 134 -1.85 1.20 -11.76
CA ASN A 134 -1.52 1.34 -13.18
C ASN A 134 -0.58 2.51 -13.50
N LEU A 135 -0.29 3.35 -12.52
CA LEU A 135 0.57 4.53 -12.63
C LEU A 135 1.85 4.40 -11.80
N ASP A 136 2.18 3.19 -11.35
CA ASP A 136 3.35 2.86 -10.53
C ASP A 136 3.48 3.79 -9.31
N GLY A 137 2.35 4.06 -8.65
CA GLY A 137 2.24 5.03 -7.57
C GLY A 137 1.67 4.45 -6.27
N PRO A 138 2.05 5.01 -5.10
CA PRO A 138 1.52 4.58 -3.82
C PRO A 138 0.09 5.05 -3.61
N LEU A 139 -0.70 4.22 -2.91
CA LEU A 139 -1.97 4.62 -2.30
C LEU A 139 -1.75 5.00 -0.85
N LEU A 140 -1.97 6.28 -0.54
CA LEU A 140 -1.89 6.84 0.80
C LEU A 140 -3.29 7.06 1.37
N LEU A 141 -3.41 6.92 2.69
CA LEU A 141 -4.67 7.04 3.40
C LEU A 141 -4.67 8.27 4.32
N THR A 142 -5.83 8.87 4.54
CA THR A 142 -6.00 10.00 5.47
C THR A 142 -7.39 10.00 6.10
N GLU A 143 -7.63 10.84 7.10
CA GLU A 143 -8.97 11.11 7.61
C GLU A 143 -9.84 11.82 6.52
N PRO A 144 -11.15 11.59 6.48
CA PRO A 144 -12.04 12.14 5.43
C PRO A 144 -12.15 13.66 5.47
N THR A 145 -11.91 14.28 6.63
CA THR A 145 -12.14 15.72 6.85
C THR A 145 -10.85 16.52 7.03
N SER A 146 -9.71 15.87 7.23
CA SER A 146 -8.42 16.50 7.44
C SER A 146 -7.29 15.61 6.93
N LEU A 147 -6.28 16.23 6.33
CA LEU A 147 -5.04 15.57 5.96
C LEU A 147 -4.30 15.12 7.23
N ASN A 148 -3.95 13.83 7.30
CA ASN A 148 -3.16 13.27 8.38
C ASN A 148 -1.77 13.90 8.36
N GLN A 149 -1.51 14.79 9.33
CA GLN A 149 -0.27 15.56 9.35
C GLN A 149 0.95 14.72 9.68
N ARG A 150 0.76 13.67 10.50
CA ARG A 150 1.87 12.90 11.06
C ARG A 150 2.49 11.95 10.05
N PHE A 151 1.67 11.32 9.22
CA PHE A 151 2.11 10.27 8.30
C PHE A 151 1.97 10.72 6.85
N THR A 152 0.75 10.99 6.41
CA THR A 152 0.47 11.25 4.98
C THR A 152 1.06 12.56 4.50
N ALA A 153 0.86 13.66 5.24
CA ALA A 153 1.46 14.94 4.88
C ALA A 153 2.99 14.90 4.97
N ALA A 154 3.54 14.22 5.98
CA ALA A 154 4.98 14.07 6.16
C ALA A 154 5.61 13.30 4.99
N TYR A 155 5.01 12.18 4.59
CA TYR A 155 5.44 11.39 3.44
C TYR A 155 5.38 12.20 2.14
N LEU A 156 4.23 12.84 1.85
CA LEU A 156 4.08 13.69 0.66
C LEU A 156 5.11 14.82 0.63
N ASN A 157 5.37 15.46 1.77
CA ASN A 157 6.36 16.53 1.86
C ASN A 157 7.79 16.02 1.63
N ALA A 158 8.09 14.78 1.98
CA ALA A 158 9.40 14.18 1.80
C ALA A 158 9.62 13.64 0.38
N SER A 159 8.59 13.03 -0.23
CA SER A 159 8.75 12.23 -1.45
C SER A 159 8.34 12.93 -2.75
N VAL A 160 7.41 13.91 -2.68
CA VAL A 160 6.87 14.55 -3.89
C VAL A 160 7.90 15.54 -4.45
N ASP A 161 8.17 15.44 -5.75
CA ASP A 161 9.03 16.37 -6.48
C ASP A 161 8.24 17.23 -7.47
N ASP A 162 8.91 18.25 -8.03
CA ASP A 162 8.29 19.11 -9.04
C ASP A 162 7.87 18.30 -10.29
N GLY A 163 6.66 18.60 -10.77
CA GLY A 163 6.02 17.87 -11.86
C GLY A 163 5.33 16.55 -11.47
N ASP A 164 5.36 16.13 -10.20
CA ASP A 164 4.61 14.98 -9.73
C ASP A 164 3.10 15.27 -9.63
N ARG A 165 2.30 14.19 -9.66
CA ARG A 165 0.84 14.28 -9.64
C ARG A 165 0.26 13.62 -8.40
N ILE A 166 -0.58 14.37 -7.69
CA ILE A 166 -1.39 13.82 -6.59
C ILE A 166 -2.84 13.76 -7.03
N PHE A 167 -3.40 12.55 -7.00
CA PHE A 167 -4.81 12.26 -7.27
C PHE A 167 -5.55 12.07 -5.95
N THR A 168 -6.63 12.81 -5.77
CA THR A 168 -7.52 12.61 -4.62
C THR A 168 -8.79 11.90 -5.06
N PHE A 169 -9.19 10.83 -4.37
CA PHE A 169 -10.42 10.10 -4.68
C PHE A 169 -11.44 10.22 -3.54
N GLY A 170 -12.70 10.28 -3.94
CA GLY A 170 -13.85 10.34 -3.05
C GLY A 170 -14.75 11.53 -3.35
N GLY A 171 -16.06 11.31 -3.22
CA GLY A 171 -17.03 12.42 -3.20
C GLY A 171 -16.86 13.30 -1.96
N PRO A 172 -17.57 14.43 -1.85
CA PRO A 172 -17.46 15.35 -0.71
C PRO A 172 -17.66 14.71 0.67
N ASP A 173 -18.40 13.60 0.73
CA ASP A 173 -18.68 12.82 1.95
C ASP A 173 -17.56 11.82 2.28
N ALA A 174 -16.80 11.37 1.28
CA ALA A 174 -15.70 10.43 1.44
C ALA A 174 -14.37 11.16 1.66
N LEU A 175 -14.09 12.20 0.88
CA LEU A 175 -12.94 13.07 1.07
C LEU A 175 -13.38 14.52 0.87
N ARG A 176 -13.35 15.30 1.94
CA ARG A 176 -13.76 16.70 1.88
C ARG A 176 -12.76 17.51 1.05
N LEU A 177 -13.27 18.51 0.34
CA LEU A 177 -12.47 19.53 -0.36
C LEU A 177 -11.39 20.17 0.55
N ALA A 178 -11.62 20.19 1.86
CA ALA A 178 -10.64 20.62 2.85
C ALA A 178 -9.30 19.86 2.76
N VAL A 179 -9.34 18.53 2.55
CA VAL A 179 -8.13 17.71 2.41
C VAL A 179 -7.37 18.08 1.14
N THR A 180 -8.07 18.19 0.01
CA THR A 180 -7.44 18.63 -1.25
C THR A 180 -6.78 20.00 -1.10
N ASN A 181 -7.42 20.95 -0.41
CA ASN A 181 -6.83 22.26 -0.15
C ASN A 181 -5.63 22.19 0.79
N GLN A 182 -5.66 21.34 1.82
CA GLN A 182 -4.50 21.12 2.69
C GLN A 182 -3.32 20.53 1.93
N ILE A 183 -3.54 19.59 1.00
CA ILE A 183 -2.50 19.05 0.12
C ILE A 183 -1.93 20.17 -0.78
N LYS A 184 -2.79 20.98 -1.40
CA LYS A 184 -2.35 22.11 -2.23
C LYS A 184 -1.48 23.09 -1.44
N ASN A 185 -1.90 23.45 -0.23
CA ASN A 185 -1.15 24.37 0.63
C ASN A 185 0.20 23.78 1.05
N LEU A 186 0.24 22.47 1.34
CA LEU A 186 1.48 21.76 1.65
C LEU A 186 2.47 21.85 0.49
N LEU A 187 2.02 21.57 -0.74
CA LEU A 187 2.87 21.62 -1.92
C LEU A 187 3.29 23.05 -2.28
N ALA A 188 2.38 24.03 -2.18
CA ALA A 188 2.70 25.44 -2.40
C ALA A 188 3.81 25.93 -1.46
N ALA A 189 3.71 25.56 -0.17
CA ALA A 189 4.74 25.88 0.81
C ALA A 189 6.07 25.16 0.51
N LYS A 190 6.03 23.89 0.13
CA LYS A 190 7.22 23.08 -0.19
C LYS A 190 7.99 23.61 -1.40
N PHE A 191 7.29 24.02 -2.45
CA PHE A 191 7.89 24.50 -3.70
C PHE A 191 8.00 26.03 -3.78
N GLU A 192 7.70 26.73 -2.68
CA GLU A 192 7.72 28.19 -2.61
C GLU A 192 6.87 28.86 -3.72
N ILE A 193 5.77 28.20 -4.11
CA ILE A 193 4.83 28.71 -5.12
C ILE A 193 3.82 29.60 -4.40
N ASP A 194 3.69 30.85 -4.88
CA ASP A 194 2.64 31.75 -4.41
C ASP A 194 1.25 31.14 -4.70
N PRO A 195 0.43 30.83 -3.67
CA PRO A 195 -0.88 30.23 -3.86
C PRO A 195 -1.88 31.11 -4.62
N GLU A 196 -1.55 32.38 -4.89
CA GLU A 196 -2.37 33.29 -5.71
C GLU A 196 -2.01 33.29 -7.22
N ILE A 197 -0.91 32.66 -7.63
CA ILE A 197 -0.53 32.56 -9.04
C ILE A 197 -1.14 31.28 -9.63
N LYS A 198 -2.18 31.48 -10.46
CA LYS A 198 -2.97 30.44 -11.15
C LYS A 198 -2.17 29.59 -12.13
#